data_AF-A0ABD0YDS0-F1
#
_entry.id   AF-A0ABD0YDS0-F1
#
_cell.length_a   1.000
_cell.length_b   1.000
_cell.length_c   1.000
_cell.angle_alpha   90.00
_cell.angle_beta   90.00
_cell.angle_gamma   90.00
#
_symmetry.space_group_name_H-M   'P 1'
#
loop_
_entity.id
_entity.type
_entity.pdbx_description
1 polymer ?
#
loop_
_entity_poly.entity_id
_entity_poly.type
_entity_poly.pdbx_seq_one_letter_code
_entity_poly.pdbx_strand_id
1 'polypeptide(L)'
;MLETLLNVGQLQLLRKQIFFTLNQNARCFARNYTSALANLNEALLNEVKAFEKGLVSQYPSDEELAKVSVLLDWVGLGDPYAKIYITTRSIPYMALLVFVFTSSQVPRFQHDKALDCLLCKKTGEGIMPFLLGLQTLLRQFHPTVHKQFVLYCCQYTKSYMLNSTFSIKQQEIPHEALSMMQFLDEYVDYSGLTRSEITKHIPPVIFDLFKYGIATYVDS
;
A
#
# COMPACT_ATOMS: atom_id res chain seq x y z
N MET A 1 5.50 16.40 10.07
CA MET A 1 5.23 14.97 9.78
C MET A 1 4.31 14.80 8.57
N LEU A 2 3.14 15.45 8.50
CA LEU A 2 2.24 15.33 7.35
C LEU A 2 2.88 15.82 6.05
N GLU A 3 3.37 17.05 5.99
CA GLU A 3 4.01 17.62 4.78
C GLU A 3 5.18 16.77 4.27
N THR A 4 6.05 16.32 5.17
CA THR A 4 7.17 15.44 4.83
C THR A 4 6.68 14.11 4.25
N LEU A 5 5.60 13.54 4.79
CA LEU A 5 5.04 12.29 4.29
C LEU A 5 4.38 12.46 2.90
N LEU A 6 3.65 13.56 2.72
CA LEU A 6 3.05 13.93 1.43
C LEU A 6 4.13 14.12 0.37
N ASN A 7 5.21 14.84 0.69
CA ASN A 7 6.35 15.03 -0.21
C ASN A 7 6.97 13.68 -0.61
N VAL A 8 7.15 12.75 0.35
CA VAL A 8 7.64 11.39 0.04
C VAL A 8 6.69 10.69 -0.92
N GLY A 9 5.38 10.72 -0.69
CA GLY A 9 4.41 10.11 -1.60
C GLY A 9 4.38 10.72 -2.99
N GLN A 10 4.47 12.05 -3.10
CA GLN A 10 4.60 12.74 -4.39
C GLN A 10 5.86 12.31 -5.13
N LEU A 11 6.99 12.18 -4.44
CA LEU A 11 8.23 11.66 -5.03
C LEU A 11 8.09 10.22 -5.50
N GLN A 12 7.34 9.37 -4.77
CA GLN A 12 7.07 7.99 -5.20
C GLN A 12 6.16 7.94 -6.44
N LEU A 13 5.15 8.80 -6.53
CA LEU A 13 4.32 8.94 -7.74
C LEU A 13 5.18 9.32 -8.94
N LEU A 14 6.01 10.35 -8.80
CA LEU A 14 6.91 10.79 -9.86
C LEU A 14 7.86 9.67 -10.27
N ARG A 15 8.42 8.95 -9.29
CA ARG A 15 9.31 7.81 -9.54
C ARG A 15 8.60 6.70 -10.32
N LYS A 16 7.33 6.41 -10.01
CA LYS A 16 6.54 5.41 -10.76
C LYS A 16 6.31 5.83 -12.21
N GLN A 17 6.04 7.11 -12.45
CA GLN A 17 5.89 7.66 -13.81
C GLN A 17 7.20 7.60 -14.61
N ILE A 18 8.33 7.91 -13.97
CA ILE A 18 9.66 7.77 -14.58
C ILE A 18 9.92 6.32 -14.98
N PHE A 19 9.68 5.37 -14.06
CA PHE A 19 9.85 3.94 -14.34
C PHE A 19 8.94 3.46 -15.48
N PHE A 20 7.68 3.90 -15.49
CA PHE A 20 6.74 3.58 -16.57
C PHE A 20 7.25 4.06 -17.93
N THR A 21 7.71 5.30 -18.01
CA THR A 21 8.24 5.91 -19.24
C THR A 21 9.52 5.20 -19.70
N LEU A 22 10.40 4.89 -18.75
CA LEU A 22 11.66 4.19 -19.00
C LEU A 22 11.41 2.79 -19.56
N ASN A 23 10.49 2.03 -18.97
CA ASN A 23 10.09 0.70 -19.44
C ASN A 23 9.49 0.75 -20.84
N GLN A 24 8.62 1.73 -21.11
CA GLN A 24 8.03 1.89 -22.43
C GLN A 24 9.11 2.17 -23.48
N ASN A 25 10.04 3.08 -23.19
CA ASN A 25 11.16 3.39 -24.07
C ASN A 25 12.08 2.18 -24.28
N ALA A 26 12.43 1.46 -23.21
CA ALA A 26 13.32 0.31 -23.30
C ALA A 26 12.70 -0.84 -24.10
N ARG A 27 11.39 -1.06 -23.99
CA ARG A 27 10.66 -2.04 -24.82
C ARG A 27 10.67 -1.68 -26.30
N CYS A 28 10.65 -0.39 -26.63
CA CYS A 28 10.70 0.09 -28.02
C CYS A 28 12.12 0.02 -28.61
N PHE A 29 13.11 0.58 -27.90
CA PHE A 29 14.46 0.77 -28.45
C PHE A 29 15.44 -0.35 -28.12
N ALA A 30 15.24 -1.05 -27.00
CA ALA A 30 16.14 -2.08 -26.48
C ALA A 30 15.38 -3.38 -26.17
N ARG A 31 14.50 -3.81 -27.09
CA ARG A 31 13.58 -4.93 -26.90
C ARG A 31 14.29 -6.23 -26.46
N ASN A 32 15.32 -6.65 -27.19
CA ASN A 32 16.01 -7.90 -26.91
C ASN A 32 16.71 -7.88 -25.55
N TYR A 33 17.31 -6.74 -25.19
CA TYR A 33 17.94 -6.55 -23.87
C TYR A 33 16.90 -6.62 -22.75
N THR A 34 15.79 -5.90 -22.90
CA THR A 34 14.68 -5.88 -21.94
C THR A 34 14.10 -7.29 -21.75
N SER A 35 13.87 -8.04 -22.83
CA SER A 35 13.38 -9.41 -22.76
C SER A 35 14.38 -10.38 -22.13
N ALA A 36 15.67 -10.28 -22.48
CA ALA A 36 16.71 -11.11 -21.88
C ALA A 36 16.85 -10.86 -20.37
N LEU A 37 16.80 -9.58 -19.96
CA LEU A 37 16.87 -9.20 -18.55
C LEU A 37 15.62 -9.64 -17.76
N ALA A 38 14.43 -9.55 -18.36
CA ALA A 38 13.21 -10.06 -17.74
C ALA A 38 13.28 -11.58 -17.52
N ASN A 39 13.75 -12.33 -18.52
CA ASN A 39 13.93 -13.78 -18.41
C ASN A 39 14.98 -14.15 -17.36
N LEU A 40 16.09 -13.39 -17.28
CA LEU A 40 17.10 -13.60 -16.25
C LEU A 40 16.54 -13.38 -14.84
N ASN A 41 15.75 -12.32 -14.65
CA ASN A 41 15.08 -12.07 -13.37
C ASN A 41 14.12 -13.20 -13.00
N GLU A 42 13.32 -13.69 -13.94
CA GLU A 42 12.42 -14.82 -13.69
C GLU A 42 13.18 -16.11 -13.35
N ALA A 43 14.29 -16.39 -14.04
CA ALA A 43 15.15 -17.54 -13.74
C ALA A 43 15.72 -17.45 -12.32
N LEU A 44 16.28 -16.30 -11.93
CA LEU A 44 16.83 -16.09 -10.58
C LEU A 44 15.75 -16.21 -9.49
N LEU A 45 14.56 -15.63 -9.71
CA LEU A 45 13.45 -15.78 -8.77
C LEU A 45 12.98 -17.24 -8.65
N ASN A 46 13.05 -18.01 -9.72
CA ASN A 46 12.73 -19.44 -9.70
C ASN A 46 13.79 -20.25 -8.94
N GLU A 47 15.06 -19.89 -9.05
CA GLU A 47 16.14 -20.49 -8.25
C GLU A 47 15.97 -20.19 -6.76
N VAL A 48 15.66 -18.94 -6.40
CA VAL A 48 15.36 -18.56 -5.00
C VAL A 48 14.19 -19.38 -4.45
N LYS A 49 13.10 -19.50 -5.21
CA LYS A 49 11.94 -20.33 -4.82
C LYS A 49 12.29 -21.82 -4.71
N ALA A 50 13.17 -22.32 -5.57
CA ALA A 50 13.61 -23.71 -5.54
C ALA A 50 14.47 -23.98 -4.30
N PHE A 51 15.33 -23.03 -3.92
CA PHE A 51 16.08 -23.08 -2.67
C PHE A 51 15.17 -23.05 -1.44
N GLU A 52 14.17 -22.16 -1.39
CA GLU A 52 13.19 -22.11 -0.29
C GLU A 52 12.39 -23.41 -0.13
N LYS A 53 12.13 -24.13 -1.22
CA LYS A 53 11.49 -25.45 -1.23
C LYS A 53 12.44 -26.61 -0.94
N GLY A 54 13.73 -26.35 -0.77
CA GLY A 54 14.77 -27.37 -0.54
C GLY A 54 15.11 -28.22 -1.77
N LEU A 55 14.73 -27.78 -2.98
CA LEU A 55 15.00 -28.49 -4.23
C LEU A 55 16.43 -28.26 -4.75
N VAL A 56 17.06 -27.16 -4.33
CA VAL A 56 18.41 -26.74 -4.73
C VAL A 56 19.22 -26.41 -3.48
N SER A 57 20.49 -26.80 -3.48
CA SER A 57 21.37 -26.62 -2.30
C SER A 57 22.06 -25.26 -2.25
N GLN A 58 22.09 -24.51 -3.35
CA GLN A 58 22.81 -23.25 -3.46
C GLN A 58 21.83 -22.09 -3.64
N TYR A 59 22.02 -21.05 -2.83
CA TYR A 59 21.32 -19.78 -2.96
C TYR A 59 22.10 -18.88 -3.93
N PRO A 60 21.44 -18.17 -4.87
CA PRO A 60 22.13 -17.26 -5.78
C PRO A 60 22.89 -16.17 -5.02
N SER A 61 24.02 -15.72 -5.57
CA SER A 61 24.89 -14.78 -4.85
C SER A 61 24.19 -13.42 -4.63
N ASP A 62 24.30 -12.87 -3.42
CA ASP A 62 23.75 -11.54 -3.09
C ASP A 62 24.28 -10.44 -4.02
N GLU A 63 25.53 -10.56 -4.48
CA GLU A 63 26.12 -9.63 -5.43
C GLU A 63 25.44 -9.68 -6.81
N GLU A 64 25.06 -10.87 -7.25
CA GLU A 64 24.38 -11.08 -8.54
C GLU A 64 22.96 -10.53 -8.47
N LEU A 65 22.25 -10.80 -7.37
CA LEU A 65 20.92 -10.25 -7.10
C LEU A 65 20.94 -8.72 -7.06
N ALA A 66 21.96 -8.13 -6.41
CA ALA A 66 22.12 -6.68 -6.35
C ALA A 66 22.39 -6.07 -7.74
N LYS A 67 23.27 -6.70 -8.54
CA LYS A 67 23.57 -6.23 -9.91
C LYS A 67 22.34 -6.29 -10.80
N VAL A 68 21.62 -7.40 -10.79
CA VAL A 68 20.39 -7.57 -11.60
C VAL A 68 19.32 -6.57 -11.18
N SER A 69 19.16 -6.32 -9.87
CA SER A 69 18.23 -5.31 -9.34
C SER A 69 18.53 -3.90 -9.90
N VAL A 70 19.80 -3.49 -9.97
CA VAL A 70 20.19 -2.20 -10.57
C VAL A 70 19.87 -2.15 -12.06
N LEU A 71 20.15 -3.23 -12.81
CA LEU A 71 19.83 -3.28 -14.24
C LEU A 71 18.32 -3.23 -14.49
N LEU A 72 17.52 -3.89 -13.66
CA LEU A 72 16.05 -3.84 -13.74
C LEU A 72 15.53 -2.43 -13.51
N ASP A 73 16.14 -1.67 -12.59
CA ASP A 73 15.82 -0.27 -12.38
C ASP A 73 16.15 0.60 -13.60
N TRP A 74 17.25 0.34 -14.32
CA TRP A 74 17.63 1.09 -15.53
C TRP A 74 16.69 0.87 -16.71
N VAL A 75 16.02 -0.28 -16.76
CA VAL A 75 15.02 -0.61 -17.77
C VAL A 75 13.61 -0.24 -17.29
N GLY A 76 13.44 0.20 -16.05
CA GLY A 76 12.13 0.52 -15.48
C GLY A 76 11.27 -0.71 -15.18
N LEU A 77 11.87 -1.91 -15.09
CA LEU A 77 11.20 -3.16 -14.73
C LEU A 77 11.07 -3.35 -13.21
N GLY A 78 11.85 -2.64 -12.41
CA GLY A 78 11.71 -2.63 -10.95
C GLY A 78 10.38 -2.03 -10.49
N ASP A 79 9.97 -2.33 -9.25
CA ASP A 79 8.81 -1.70 -8.63
C ASP A 79 9.24 -0.64 -7.60
N PRO A 80 9.04 0.66 -7.87
CA PRO A 80 9.38 1.75 -6.94
C PRO A 80 8.71 1.63 -5.58
N TYR A 81 7.46 1.16 -5.55
CA TYR A 81 6.69 1.00 -4.31
C TYR A 81 7.16 -0.20 -3.48
N ALA A 82 7.90 -1.12 -4.10
CA ALA A 82 8.47 -2.27 -3.43
C ALA A 82 9.83 -1.98 -2.76
N LYS A 83 10.45 -0.84 -3.07
CA LYS A 83 11.85 -0.59 -2.73
C LYS A 83 12.05 -0.23 -1.26
N ILE A 84 13.03 -0.89 -0.64
CA ILE A 84 13.56 -0.54 0.68
C ILE A 84 14.72 0.44 0.46
N TYR A 85 14.60 1.64 1.01
CA TYR A 85 15.57 2.72 0.87
C TYR A 85 16.55 2.75 2.04
N ILE A 86 16.04 2.53 3.25
CA ILE A 86 16.79 2.60 4.49
C ILE A 86 16.34 1.43 5.36
N THR A 87 17.29 0.59 5.78
CA THR A 87 17.03 -0.41 6.81
C THR A 87 17.17 0.23 8.18
N THR A 88 16.06 0.34 8.91
CA THR A 88 16.06 0.86 10.29
C THR A 88 16.14 -0.26 11.32
N ARG A 89 16.70 0.05 12.50
CA ARG A 89 16.60 -0.84 13.66
C ARG A 89 15.15 -0.95 14.11
N SER A 90 14.81 -2.03 14.82
CA SER A 90 13.47 -2.19 15.40
C SER A 90 13.18 -1.04 16.36
N ILE A 91 12.17 -0.22 16.04
CA ILE A 91 11.67 0.85 16.89
C ILE A 91 10.37 0.35 17.54
N PRO A 92 10.30 0.25 18.88
CA PRO A 92 9.11 -0.23 19.56
C PRO A 92 7.92 0.71 19.30
N TYR A 93 6.71 0.15 19.23
CA TYR A 93 5.45 0.88 19.06
C TYR A 93 5.32 1.73 17.78
N MET A 94 6.21 1.55 16.80
CA MET A 94 6.15 2.32 15.56
C MET A 94 4.82 2.12 14.81
N ALA A 95 4.29 0.89 14.79
CA ALA A 95 2.98 0.61 14.20
C ALA A 95 1.84 1.41 14.86
N LEU A 96 1.89 1.55 16.20
CA LEU A 96 0.88 2.29 16.96
C LEU A 96 0.98 3.79 16.69
N LEU A 97 2.20 4.35 16.65
CA LEU A 97 2.43 5.76 16.35
C LEU A 97 1.90 6.11 14.96
N VAL A 98 2.25 5.31 13.95
CA VAL A 98 1.79 5.50 12.57
C VAL A 98 0.28 5.33 12.48
N PHE A 99 -0.31 4.40 13.23
CA PHE A 99 -1.76 4.23 13.31
C PHE A 99 -2.47 5.45 13.90
N VAL A 100 -2.04 5.95 15.06
CA VAL A 100 -2.64 7.14 15.71
C VAL A 100 -2.51 8.37 14.81
N PHE A 101 -1.37 8.50 14.15
CA PHE A 101 -1.18 9.56 13.16
C PHE A 101 -2.19 9.40 12.00
N THR A 102 -2.33 8.20 11.45
CA THR A 102 -3.24 7.92 10.33
C THR A 102 -4.71 8.15 10.69
N SER A 103 -5.17 7.66 11.85
CA SER A 103 -6.55 7.86 12.31
C SER A 103 -6.89 9.33 12.55
N SER A 104 -5.90 10.17 12.86
CA SER A 104 -6.10 11.62 12.94
C SER A 104 -6.24 12.33 11.59
N GLN A 105 -5.66 11.77 10.52
CA GLN A 105 -5.64 12.41 9.20
C GLN A 105 -6.72 11.88 8.26
N VAL A 106 -7.02 10.58 8.29
CA VAL A 106 -7.97 9.93 7.37
C VAL A 106 -9.37 10.55 7.37
N PRO A 107 -9.98 10.95 8.51
CA PRO A 107 -11.31 11.58 8.53
C PRO A 107 -11.38 12.94 7.81
N ARG A 108 -10.25 13.52 7.43
CA ARG A 108 -10.19 14.78 6.66
C ARG A 108 -10.46 14.57 5.17
N PHE A 109 -10.37 13.33 4.71
CA PHE A 109 -10.65 12.94 3.34
C PHE A 109 -12.10 12.49 3.22
N GLN A 110 -12.74 12.88 2.12
CA GLN A 110 -14.07 12.44 1.74
C GLN A 110 -14.05 11.89 0.34
N HIS A 111 -14.88 10.89 0.12
CA HIS A 111 -15.02 10.28 -1.17
C HIS A 111 -15.76 11.22 -2.13
N ASP A 112 -15.13 11.54 -3.24
CA ASP A 112 -15.72 12.28 -4.34
C ASP A 112 -16.22 11.31 -5.42
N LYS A 113 -17.54 11.33 -5.66
CA LYS A 113 -18.22 10.49 -6.66
C LYS A 113 -17.74 10.78 -8.09
N ALA A 114 -17.36 12.01 -8.40
CA ALA A 114 -17.00 12.39 -9.77
C ALA A 114 -15.66 11.79 -10.19
N LEU A 115 -14.76 11.61 -9.22
CA LEU A 115 -13.39 11.16 -9.45
C LEU A 115 -13.11 9.76 -8.86
N ASP A 116 -14.11 9.15 -8.24
CA ASP A 116 -14.05 7.84 -7.56
C ASP A 116 -12.81 7.73 -6.65
N CYS A 117 -12.49 8.82 -5.94
CA CYS A 117 -11.31 8.90 -5.09
C CYS A 117 -11.54 9.73 -3.82
N LEU A 118 -10.73 9.47 -2.80
CA LEU A 118 -10.73 10.24 -1.56
C LEU A 118 -10.00 11.59 -1.74
N LEU A 119 -10.72 12.70 -1.56
CA LEU A 119 -10.20 14.06 -1.61
C LEU A 119 -10.22 14.74 -0.25
N CYS A 120 -9.19 15.52 0.05
CA CYS A 120 -9.16 16.38 1.23
C CYS A 120 -10.15 17.53 1.07
N LYS A 121 -11.11 17.67 2.00
CA LYS A 121 -12.14 18.74 1.99
C LYS A 121 -11.59 20.15 1.81
N LYS A 122 -10.41 20.42 2.40
CA LYS A 122 -9.86 21.77 2.50
C LYS A 122 -8.98 22.15 1.32
N THR A 123 -8.26 21.18 0.75
CA THR A 123 -7.24 21.43 -0.26
C THR A 123 -7.61 20.88 -1.63
N GLY A 124 -8.59 19.97 -1.72
CA GLY A 124 -8.92 19.26 -2.96
C GLY A 124 -7.88 18.24 -3.39
N GLU A 125 -6.83 18.03 -2.58
CA GLU A 125 -5.77 17.08 -2.89
C GLU A 125 -6.25 15.64 -2.65
N GLY A 126 -5.91 14.74 -3.57
CA GLY A 126 -6.19 13.32 -3.41
C GLY A 126 -5.39 12.68 -2.28
N ILE A 127 -5.91 11.57 -1.74
CA ILE A 127 -5.25 10.81 -0.66
C ILE A 127 -3.99 10.08 -1.13
N MET A 128 -3.78 9.94 -2.44
CA MET A 128 -2.72 9.11 -3.02
C MET A 128 -1.31 9.43 -2.49
N PRO A 129 -0.86 10.70 -2.41
CA PRO A 129 0.46 11.00 -1.84
C PRO A 129 0.55 10.65 -0.35
N PHE A 130 -0.54 10.77 0.40
CA PHE A 130 -0.56 10.37 1.80
C PHE A 130 -0.39 8.85 1.93
N LEU A 131 -1.16 8.10 1.14
CA LEU A 131 -1.17 6.64 1.11
C LEU A 131 0.21 6.09 0.75
N LEU A 132 0.79 6.54 -0.36
CA LEU A 132 2.10 6.09 -0.83
C LEU A 132 3.23 6.52 0.10
N GLY A 133 3.12 7.70 0.72
CA GLY A 133 4.06 8.14 1.74
C GLY A 133 4.04 7.20 2.95
N LEU A 134 2.84 6.85 3.44
CA LEU A 134 2.65 5.95 4.58
C LEU A 134 3.19 4.55 4.29
N GLN A 135 2.83 4.00 3.13
CA GLN A 135 3.32 2.72 2.65
C GLN A 135 4.85 2.71 2.57
N THR A 136 5.45 3.76 1.98
CA THR A 136 6.90 3.87 1.84
C THR A 136 7.57 3.91 3.20
N LEU A 137 7.03 4.64 4.16
CA LEU A 137 7.52 4.69 5.53
C LEU A 137 7.45 3.31 6.19
N LEU A 138 6.28 2.65 6.16
CA LEU A 138 6.07 1.35 6.80
C LEU A 138 6.95 0.25 6.19
N ARG A 139 7.26 0.34 4.89
CA ARG A 139 8.13 -0.62 4.20
C ARG A 139 9.61 -0.56 4.62
N GLN A 140 10.03 0.50 5.29
CA GLN A 140 11.39 0.59 5.84
C GLN A 140 11.56 -0.23 7.14
N PHE A 141 10.43 -0.63 7.75
CA PHE A 141 10.40 -1.44 8.96
C PHE A 141 10.22 -2.93 8.65
N HIS A 142 10.46 -3.76 9.67
CA HIS A 142 10.17 -5.18 9.59
C HIS A 142 8.68 -5.41 9.23
N PRO A 143 8.33 -6.41 8.37
CA PRO A 143 6.95 -6.67 7.94
C PRO A 143 5.92 -6.80 9.07
N THR A 144 6.34 -7.20 10.26
CA THR A 144 5.49 -7.25 11.47
C THR A 144 4.87 -5.89 11.81
N VAL A 145 5.61 -4.79 11.65
CA VAL A 145 5.12 -3.42 11.93
C VAL A 145 3.97 -3.07 10.99
N HIS A 146 4.13 -3.41 9.71
CA HIS A 146 3.11 -3.19 8.70
C HIS A 146 1.82 -3.99 9.01
N LYS A 147 1.96 -5.28 9.37
CA LYS A 147 0.83 -6.13 9.79
C LYS A 147 0.12 -5.60 11.04
N GLN A 148 0.88 -5.15 12.04
CA GLN A 148 0.32 -4.57 13.26
C GLN A 148 -0.43 -3.26 12.97
N PHE A 149 0.10 -2.41 12.09
CA PHE A 149 -0.57 -1.18 11.65
C PHE A 149 -1.94 -1.48 11.03
N VAL A 150 -2.00 -2.42 10.08
CA VAL A 150 -3.27 -2.83 9.44
C VAL A 150 -4.24 -3.41 10.45
N LEU A 151 -3.76 -4.22 11.39
CA LEU A 151 -4.58 -4.75 12.49
C LEU A 151 -5.20 -3.63 13.32
N TYR A 152 -4.43 -2.59 13.68
CA TYR A 152 -4.95 -1.45 14.43
C TYR A 152 -6.00 -0.67 13.64
N CYS A 153 -5.79 -0.42 12.34
CA CYS A 153 -6.80 0.18 11.47
C CYS A 153 -8.10 -0.64 11.43
N CYS A 154 -8.00 -1.97 11.31
CA CYS A 154 -9.17 -2.84 11.31
C CYS A 154 -9.91 -2.81 12.67
N GLN A 155 -9.18 -2.83 13.78
CA GLN A 155 -9.77 -2.75 15.12
C GLN A 155 -10.43 -1.40 15.40
N TYR A 156 -9.83 -0.31 14.90
CA TYR A 156 -10.41 1.02 14.95
C TYR A 156 -11.79 1.04 14.27
N THR A 157 -11.86 0.60 13.01
CA THR A 157 -13.12 0.51 12.27
C THR A 157 -14.17 -0.30 13.03
N LYS A 158 -13.80 -1.49 13.51
CA LYS A 158 -14.72 -2.35 14.29
C LYS A 158 -15.22 -1.67 15.55
N SER A 159 -14.37 -0.97 16.28
CA SER A 159 -14.74 -0.32 17.53
C SER A 159 -15.79 0.76 17.30
N TYR A 160 -15.63 1.59 16.26
CA TYR A 160 -16.64 2.59 15.90
C TYR A 160 -17.95 1.95 15.43
N MET A 161 -17.88 0.90 14.61
CA MET A 161 -19.09 0.18 14.16
C MET A 161 -19.84 -0.51 15.29
N LEU A 162 -19.13 -1.10 16.26
CA LEU A 162 -19.77 -1.72 17.42
C LEU A 162 -20.43 -0.66 18.32
N ASN A 163 -19.75 0.47 18.53
CA ASN A 163 -20.30 1.57 19.33
C ASN A 163 -21.60 2.15 18.74
N SER A 164 -21.74 2.25 17.41
CA SER A 164 -23.00 2.67 16.78
C SER A 164 -24.14 1.68 17.04
N THR A 165 -23.87 0.38 17.10
CA THR A 165 -24.90 -0.65 17.38
C THR A 165 -25.49 -0.55 18.79
N PHE A 166 -24.71 -0.09 19.77
CA PHE A 166 -25.18 0.09 21.15
C PHE A 166 -25.91 1.43 21.38
N SER A 167 -25.77 2.39 20.46
CA SER A 167 -26.38 3.71 20.57
C SER A 167 -27.71 3.76 19.82
N ILE A 168 -28.82 3.64 20.54
CA ILE A 168 -30.19 3.68 20.00
C ILE A 168 -30.48 4.99 19.22
N LYS A 169 -29.68 6.05 19.43
CA LYS A 169 -29.85 7.36 18.78
C LYS A 169 -29.00 7.57 17.52
N GLN A 170 -28.03 6.69 17.23
CA GLN A 170 -27.12 6.82 16.08
C GLN A 170 -27.15 5.53 15.25
N GLN A 171 -28.18 5.39 14.42
CA GLN A 171 -28.28 4.28 13.45
C GLN A 171 -27.40 4.49 12.21
N GLU A 172 -26.79 5.65 12.06
CA GLU A 172 -25.88 5.96 10.96
C GLU A 172 -24.46 5.49 11.27
N ILE A 173 -23.76 5.04 10.22
CA ILE A 173 -22.39 4.57 10.35
C ILE A 173 -21.48 5.77 10.60
N PRO A 174 -20.62 5.76 11.66
CA PRO A 174 -19.73 6.86 11.94
C PRO A 174 -18.82 7.20 10.76
N HIS A 175 -18.66 8.49 10.46
CA HIS A 175 -17.83 8.98 9.36
C HIS A 175 -16.37 8.50 9.49
N GLU A 176 -15.86 8.37 10.71
CA GLU A 176 -14.54 7.84 11.01
C GLU A 176 -14.36 6.40 10.55
N ALA A 177 -15.37 5.55 10.78
CA ALA A 177 -15.36 4.15 10.36
C ALA A 177 -15.40 4.04 8.84
N LEU A 178 -16.25 4.85 8.19
CA LEU A 178 -16.38 4.92 6.74
C LEU A 178 -15.06 5.35 6.09
N SER A 179 -14.49 6.46 6.55
CA SER A 179 -13.24 7.01 6.00
C SER A 179 -12.08 6.03 6.15
N MET A 180 -11.98 5.35 7.30
CA MET A 180 -10.94 4.34 7.53
C MET A 180 -11.14 3.10 6.65
N MET A 181 -12.38 2.67 6.38
CA MET A 181 -12.62 1.55 5.45
C MET A 181 -12.27 1.89 4.01
N GLN A 182 -12.63 3.08 3.54
CA GLN A 182 -12.24 3.54 2.20
C GLN A 182 -10.72 3.64 2.09
N PHE A 183 -10.06 4.23 3.10
CA PHE A 183 -8.60 4.25 3.17
C PHE A 183 -8.00 2.84 3.10
N LEU A 184 -8.56 1.87 3.85
CA LEU A 184 -8.08 0.49 3.83
C LEU A 184 -8.27 -0.21 2.48
N ASP A 185 -9.37 0.06 1.76
CA ASP A 185 -9.59 -0.47 0.40
C ASP A 185 -8.52 0.05 -0.56
N GLU A 186 -8.33 1.37 -0.62
CA GLU A 186 -7.29 1.96 -1.46
C GLU A 186 -5.89 1.52 -1.01
N TYR A 187 -5.65 1.38 0.29
CA TYR A 187 -4.34 1.02 0.82
C TYR A 187 -3.90 -0.39 0.38
N VAL A 188 -4.82 -1.35 0.25
CA VAL A 188 -4.50 -2.71 -0.23
C VAL A 188 -3.95 -2.67 -1.66
N ASP A 189 -4.55 -1.86 -2.52
CA ASP A 189 -4.19 -1.81 -3.94
C ASP A 189 -2.75 -1.35 -4.16
N TYR A 190 -2.26 -0.42 -3.34
CA TYR A 190 -0.89 0.10 -3.48
C TYR A 190 0.13 -0.60 -2.59
N SER A 191 -0.26 -1.07 -1.39
CA SER A 191 0.67 -1.63 -0.40
C SER A 191 1.30 -2.97 -0.77
N GLY A 192 0.78 -3.64 -1.81
CA GLY A 192 1.17 -5.01 -2.17
C GLY A 192 0.72 -6.05 -1.14
N LEU A 193 -0.16 -5.65 -0.20
CA LEU A 193 -0.82 -6.57 0.70
C LEU A 193 -1.93 -7.29 -0.04
N THR A 194 -2.20 -8.53 0.34
CA THR A 194 -3.39 -9.21 -0.16
C THR A 194 -4.60 -8.77 0.64
N ARG A 195 -5.76 -8.64 -0.02
CA ARG A 195 -7.05 -8.41 0.64
C ARG A 195 -7.32 -9.41 1.76
N SER A 196 -6.73 -10.61 1.69
CA SER A 196 -6.77 -11.62 2.75
C SER A 196 -6.27 -11.11 4.11
N GLU A 197 -5.29 -10.19 4.15
CA GLU A 197 -4.81 -9.64 5.42
C GLU A 197 -5.87 -8.79 6.13
N ILE A 198 -6.69 -8.07 5.36
CA ILE A 198 -7.85 -7.34 5.91
C ILE A 198 -8.97 -8.32 6.27
N THR A 199 -9.26 -9.31 5.42
CA THR A 199 -10.39 -10.21 5.65
C THR A 199 -10.23 -11.14 6.85
N LYS A 200 -8.98 -11.37 7.31
CA LYS A 200 -8.70 -12.02 8.60
C LYS A 200 -9.30 -11.25 9.78
N HIS A 201 -9.41 -9.94 9.64
CA HIS A 201 -9.94 -9.08 10.69
C HIS A 201 -11.38 -8.69 10.39
N ILE A 202 -11.72 -8.21 9.19
CA ILE A 202 -13.07 -7.76 8.84
C ILE A 202 -13.70 -8.77 7.86
N PRO A 203 -14.85 -9.39 8.18
CA PRO A 203 -15.51 -10.31 7.26
C PRO A 203 -15.70 -9.71 5.85
N PRO A 204 -15.44 -10.48 4.77
CA PRO A 204 -15.48 -9.96 3.40
C PRO A 204 -16.85 -9.39 3.03
N VAL A 205 -17.92 -10.03 3.51
CA VAL A 205 -19.31 -9.58 3.31
C VAL A 205 -19.51 -8.16 3.85
N ILE A 206 -18.98 -7.85 5.03
CA ILE A 206 -19.09 -6.50 5.61
C ILE A 206 -18.30 -5.53 4.73
N PHE A 207 -17.08 -5.88 4.35
CA PHE A 207 -16.23 -5.03 3.54
C PHE A 207 -16.83 -4.74 2.14
N ASP A 208 -17.43 -5.74 1.49
CA ASP A 208 -18.13 -5.59 0.22
C ASP A 208 -19.40 -4.75 0.38
N LEU A 209 -20.22 -5.04 1.39
CA LEU A 209 -21.41 -4.25 1.71
C LEU A 209 -21.07 -2.79 1.98
N PHE A 210 -19.90 -2.48 2.54
CA PHE A 210 -19.46 -1.11 2.69
C PHE A 210 -19.18 -0.44 1.36
N LYS A 211 -18.45 -1.12 0.48
CA LYS A 211 -18.15 -0.62 -0.87
C LYS A 211 -19.43 -0.30 -1.65
N TYR A 212 -20.44 -1.17 -1.59
CA TYR A 212 -21.73 -0.95 -2.24
C TYR A 212 -22.65 0.00 -1.47
N GLY A 213 -22.61 -0.04 -0.14
CA GLY A 213 -23.43 0.77 0.75
C GLY A 213 -23.07 2.25 0.71
N ILE A 214 -21.80 2.59 0.50
CA ILE A 214 -21.32 3.96 0.26
C ILE A 214 -21.94 4.55 -1.02
N ALA A 215 -22.17 3.75 -2.06
CA ALA A 215 -22.84 4.23 -3.27
C ALA A 215 -24.28 4.66 -2.94
N THR A 216 -25.00 3.91 -2.11
CA THR A 216 -26.40 4.17 -1.75
C THR A 216 -26.60 5.19 -0.62
N TYR A 217 -25.70 5.30 0.36
CA TYR A 217 -25.84 6.23 1.50
C TYR A 217 -25.62 7.70 1.13
N VAL A 218 -24.97 7.96 -0.01
CA VAL A 218 -24.69 9.32 -0.50
C VAL A 218 -25.72 9.75 -1.57
N ASP A 219 -26.70 8.89 -1.90
CA ASP A 219 -27.84 9.20 -2.77
C ASP A 219 -29.10 9.63 -1.96
N SER A 220 -28.99 9.68 -0.63
CA SER A 220 -30.00 10.20 0.32
C SER A 220 -29.55 11.54 0.89
#